data_AF-A0A7C1DJJ3-F1
#
_entry.id   AF-A0A7C1DJJ3-F1
#
_cell.length_a   1.000
_cell.length_b   1.000
_cell.length_c   1.000
_cell.angle_alpha   90.00
_cell.angle_beta   90.00
_cell.angle_gamma   90.00
#
_symmetry.space_group_name_H-M   'P 1'
#
loop_
_entity.id
_entity.type
_entity.pdbx_description
1 polymer ?
#
loop_
_entity_poly.entity_id
_entity_poly.type
_entity_poly.pdbx_seq_one_letter_code
_entity_poly.pdbx_strand_id
1 'polypeptide(L)'
;YYRESGQMVLQCNVDDHLVGVPEIALKKYGFQALEFKFGQGAKGTQPVNRIKNYEEAVKKVERGSLVFPDPFDPKIIELREKGCCPNFYTYGRLPMWTEESMAQRIKELRSMGMKNVYFKMAGFDPADVERVINMAVENKVDMITFDGAGGGSGYSPSKMMNEWSLPTIMLESVVADICATLEKQGKTLPAMVMTGGFISEDQVFKSLALGDGFIQAVGICRGAMAAAMTGKNVGDEIKAGRTPELFQKFGNTIDEVFRDLADLKGIYGKEAENFSTGAIGVFSYLNKLGSGLRHFAALNRKFDLQYLDRSDLIPLTYYAKDLLE
;
A
#
# COMPACT_ATOMS: atom_id res chain seq x y z
N TYR A 1 9.65 -13.18 16.14
CA TYR A 1 9.62 -11.82 15.57
C TYR A 1 11.03 -11.38 15.24
N TYR A 2 11.28 -11.03 13.97
CA TYR A 2 12.48 -10.30 13.58
C TYR A 2 12.39 -8.89 14.17
N ARG A 3 13.46 -8.39 14.80
CA ARG A 3 13.51 -7.07 15.46
C ARG A 3 14.35 -6.03 14.71
N GLU A 4 14.72 -6.36 13.47
CA GLU A 4 15.41 -5.47 12.53
C GLU A 4 14.37 -4.69 11.69
N SER A 5 14.77 -4.08 10.58
CA SER A 5 13.93 -3.20 9.73
C SER A 5 12.69 -3.85 9.08
N GLY A 6 12.34 -5.08 9.45
CA GLY A 6 11.33 -5.88 8.76
C GLY A 6 11.70 -6.16 7.30
N GLN A 7 10.77 -6.77 6.56
CA GLN A 7 10.94 -6.89 5.11
C GLN A 7 10.71 -5.52 4.46
N MET A 8 11.75 -4.96 3.85
CA MET A 8 11.60 -3.80 2.98
C MET A 8 11.19 -4.26 1.58
N VAL A 9 10.12 -3.69 1.06
CA VAL A 9 9.57 -4.00 -0.26
C VAL A 9 9.58 -2.72 -1.09
N LEU A 10 10.31 -2.70 -2.20
CA LEU A 10 10.29 -1.58 -3.12
C LEU A 10 9.19 -1.81 -4.16
N GLN A 11 8.19 -0.93 -4.19
CA GLN A 11 7.19 -0.92 -5.24
C GLN A 11 7.75 -0.28 -6.52
N CYS A 12 7.58 -0.98 -7.64
CA CYS A 12 7.98 -0.54 -8.97
C CYS A 12 6.76 -0.50 -9.90
N ASN A 13 6.55 0.62 -10.57
CA ASN A 13 5.62 0.74 -11.70
C ASN A 13 6.35 0.43 -13.03
N VAL A 14 5.63 0.44 -14.15
CA VAL A 14 6.20 0.16 -15.48
C VAL A 14 7.38 1.06 -15.81
N ASP A 15 7.27 2.36 -15.54
CA ASP A 15 8.34 3.32 -15.84
C ASP A 15 9.58 3.04 -14.99
N ASP A 16 9.42 2.62 -13.74
CA ASP A 16 10.52 2.18 -12.86
C ASP A 16 11.24 0.95 -13.42
N HIS A 17 10.50 -0.03 -13.95
CA HIS A 17 11.08 -1.21 -14.60
C HIS A 17 11.87 -0.83 -15.87
N LEU A 18 11.39 0.12 -16.67
CA LEU A 18 12.05 0.54 -17.91
C LEU A 18 13.38 1.24 -17.66
N VAL A 19 13.52 1.97 -16.55
CA VAL A 19 14.75 2.70 -16.21
C VAL A 19 15.67 1.93 -15.25
N GLY A 20 15.39 0.66 -14.99
CA GLY A 20 16.27 -0.24 -14.25
C GLY A 20 16.24 -0.07 -12.73
N VAL A 21 15.18 0.53 -12.16
CA VAL A 21 15.04 0.69 -10.70
C VAL A 21 15.08 -0.65 -9.95
N PRO A 22 14.38 -1.71 -10.39
CA PRO A 22 14.47 -3.04 -9.76
C PRO A 22 15.91 -3.55 -9.65
N GLU A 23 16.68 -3.45 -10.72
CA GLU A 23 18.06 -3.93 -10.79
C GLU A 23 18.96 -3.16 -9.83
N ILE A 24 18.79 -1.84 -9.77
CA ILE A 24 19.51 -0.99 -8.81
C ILE A 24 19.14 -1.37 -7.38
N ALA A 25 17.85 -1.60 -7.10
CA ALA A 25 17.38 -1.97 -5.77
C ALA A 25 18.01 -3.28 -5.28
N LEU A 26 18.02 -4.31 -6.15
CA LEU A 26 18.59 -5.62 -5.83
C LEU A 26 20.13 -5.54 -5.69
N LYS A 27 20.82 -4.97 -6.68
CA LYS A 27 22.30 -5.04 -6.76
C LYS A 27 23.01 -4.04 -5.87
N LYS A 28 22.47 -2.82 -5.75
CA LYS A 28 23.13 -1.72 -5.03
C LYS A 28 22.64 -1.58 -3.60
N TYR A 29 21.34 -1.74 -3.38
CA TYR A 29 20.71 -1.48 -2.08
C TYR A 29 20.33 -2.75 -1.30
N GLY A 30 20.57 -3.93 -1.88
CA GLY A 30 20.39 -5.21 -1.19
C GLY A 30 18.93 -5.56 -0.91
N PHE A 31 17.97 -4.97 -1.64
CA PHE A 31 16.57 -5.38 -1.53
C PHE A 31 16.43 -6.85 -1.90
N GLN A 32 15.57 -7.56 -1.18
CA GLN A 32 15.26 -8.97 -1.44
C GLN A 32 13.81 -9.15 -1.90
N ALA A 33 12.99 -8.11 -1.77
CA ALA A 33 11.58 -8.11 -2.11
C ALA A 33 11.24 -6.92 -3.01
N LEU A 34 10.46 -7.17 -4.05
CA LEU A 34 9.94 -6.14 -4.96
C LEU A 34 8.43 -6.30 -5.14
N GLU A 35 7.72 -5.17 -5.25
CA GLU A 35 6.28 -5.14 -5.53
C GLU A 35 6.00 -4.62 -6.94
N PHE A 36 5.33 -5.42 -7.77
CA PHE A 36 4.86 -5.02 -9.09
C PHE A 36 3.49 -4.37 -8.96
N LYS A 37 3.40 -3.10 -9.38
CA LYS A 37 2.15 -2.32 -9.29
C LYS A 37 1.30 -2.50 -10.55
N PHE A 38 0.18 -3.21 -10.41
CA PHE A 38 -0.89 -3.28 -11.41
C PHE A 38 -1.93 -2.18 -11.24
N GLY A 39 -2.19 -1.75 -10.00
CA GLY A 39 -3.22 -0.74 -9.74
C GLY A 39 -3.11 -0.06 -8.38
N GLN A 40 -3.92 0.97 -8.19
CA GLN A 40 -4.22 1.55 -6.88
C GLN A 40 -5.69 1.95 -6.80
N GLY A 41 -6.35 1.75 -5.67
CA GLY A 41 -7.80 1.97 -5.53
C GLY A 41 -8.24 3.42 -5.75
N ALA A 42 -7.34 4.39 -5.57
CA ALA A 42 -7.65 5.80 -5.74
C ALA A 42 -7.81 6.25 -7.22
N LYS A 43 -7.22 5.53 -8.19
CA LYS A 43 -7.33 5.84 -9.63
C LYS A 43 -6.83 4.68 -10.50
N GLY A 44 -7.52 4.47 -11.64
CA GLY A 44 -7.05 3.56 -12.70
C GLY A 44 -6.03 4.20 -13.65
N THR A 45 -5.86 5.53 -13.57
CA THR A 45 -4.89 6.27 -14.38
C THR A 45 -3.53 6.40 -13.70
N GLN A 46 -2.50 6.68 -14.49
CA GLN A 46 -1.17 6.99 -13.96
C GLN A 46 -1.01 8.48 -13.65
N PRO A 47 0.00 8.88 -12.83
CA PRO A 47 0.28 10.28 -12.57
C PRO A 47 0.53 11.10 -13.84
N VAL A 48 0.00 12.33 -13.82
CA VAL A 48 0.29 13.36 -14.82
C VAL A 48 0.93 14.52 -14.09
N ASN A 49 2.17 14.86 -14.44
CA ASN A 49 2.92 15.92 -13.75
C ASN A 49 3.30 17.00 -14.75
N ARG A 50 3.01 18.26 -14.40
CA ARG A 50 3.46 19.40 -15.19
C ARG A 50 4.99 19.52 -15.09
N ILE A 51 5.62 19.76 -16.24
CA ILE A 51 7.06 19.97 -16.38
C ILE A 51 7.35 21.47 -16.33
N LYS A 52 8.49 21.86 -15.76
CA LYS A 52 8.81 23.28 -15.53
C LYS A 52 9.01 24.06 -16.83
N ASN A 53 9.71 23.49 -17.80
CA ASN A 53 10.09 24.14 -19.05
C ASN A 53 10.43 23.13 -20.17
N TYR A 54 10.69 23.66 -21.36
CA TYR A 54 11.04 22.88 -22.56
C TYR A 54 12.33 22.06 -22.37
N GLU A 55 13.36 22.64 -21.75
CA GLU A 55 14.65 21.95 -21.54
C GLU A 55 14.50 20.71 -20.66
N GLU A 56 13.63 20.78 -19.65
CA GLU A 56 13.28 19.62 -18.84
C GLU A 56 12.44 18.61 -19.62
N ALA A 57 11.52 19.06 -20.48
CA ALA A 57 10.73 18.18 -21.35
C ALA A 57 11.63 17.33 -22.26
N VAL A 58 12.61 17.95 -22.92
CA VAL A 58 13.62 17.26 -23.74
C VAL A 58 14.36 16.19 -22.91
N LYS A 59 14.91 16.57 -21.76
CA LYS A 59 15.63 15.63 -20.88
C LYS A 59 14.77 14.46 -20.41
N LYS A 60 13.46 14.67 -20.22
CA LYS A 60 12.52 13.63 -19.81
C LYS A 60 12.28 12.62 -20.94
N VAL A 61 12.11 13.09 -22.18
CA VAL A 61 11.99 12.21 -23.35
C VAL A 61 13.28 11.43 -23.58
N GLU A 62 14.44 12.09 -23.51
CA GLU A 62 15.76 11.43 -23.63
C GLU A 62 15.98 10.32 -22.58
N ARG A 63 15.34 10.45 -21.42
CA ARG A 63 15.35 9.43 -20.34
C ARG A 63 14.22 8.40 -20.47
N GLY A 64 13.48 8.40 -21.57
CA GLY A 64 12.42 7.44 -21.87
C GLY A 64 11.05 7.74 -21.26
N SER A 65 10.83 8.94 -20.70
CA SER A 65 9.51 9.35 -20.21
C SER A 65 8.57 9.70 -21.36
N LEU A 66 7.27 9.44 -21.21
CA LEU A 66 6.26 9.98 -22.13
C LEU A 66 5.99 11.44 -21.79
N VAL A 67 6.20 12.33 -22.75
CA VAL A 67 5.96 13.78 -22.59
C VAL A 67 4.95 14.23 -23.62
N PHE A 68 3.99 15.04 -23.18
CA PHE A 68 3.02 15.68 -24.07
C PHE A 68 2.92 17.18 -23.78
N PRO A 69 2.90 18.04 -24.83
CA PRO A 69 3.17 17.69 -26.23
C PRO A 69 4.63 17.22 -26.41
N ASP A 70 4.94 16.53 -27.51
CA ASP A 70 6.31 16.07 -27.78
C ASP A 70 7.23 17.29 -28.02
N PRO A 71 8.29 17.50 -27.21
CA PRO A 71 9.22 18.60 -27.43
C PRO A 71 9.96 18.52 -28.77
N PHE A 72 10.00 17.36 -29.43
CA PHE A 72 10.64 17.18 -30.73
C PHE A 72 9.68 17.37 -31.93
N ASP A 73 8.38 17.63 -31.68
CA ASP A 73 7.44 17.95 -32.77
C ASP A 73 7.85 19.28 -33.43
N PRO A 74 7.99 19.33 -34.78
CA PRO A 74 8.35 20.56 -35.50
C PRO A 74 7.48 21.78 -35.14
N LYS A 75 6.18 21.59 -34.87
CA LYS A 75 5.29 22.68 -34.45
C LYS A 75 5.66 23.22 -33.07
N ILE A 76 6.08 22.35 -32.16
CA ILE A 76 6.48 22.73 -30.81
C ILE A 76 7.83 23.46 -30.84
N ILE A 77 8.75 23.03 -31.71
CA ILE A 77 10.03 23.71 -31.95
C ILE A 77 9.78 25.12 -32.51
N GLU A 78 8.91 25.28 -33.51
CA GLU A 78 8.55 26.60 -34.05
C GLU A 78 7.90 27.50 -32.98
N LEU A 79 7.00 26.96 -32.17
CA LEU A 79 6.39 27.70 -31.06
C LEU A 79 7.43 28.11 -30.00
N ARG A 80 8.45 27.28 -29.75
CA ARG A 80 9.56 27.61 -28.85
C ARG A 80 10.38 28.77 -29.40
N GLU A 81 10.75 28.74 -30.68
CA GLU A 81 11.50 29.81 -31.34
C GLU A 81 10.76 31.15 -31.29
N LYS A 82 9.43 31.12 -31.33
CA LYS A 82 8.56 32.30 -31.18
C LYS A 82 8.30 32.71 -29.73
N GLY A 83 8.80 31.97 -28.73
CA GLY A 83 8.53 32.24 -27.32
C GLY A 83 7.11 31.89 -26.86
N CYS A 84 6.36 31.14 -27.66
CA CYS A 84 4.94 30.79 -27.45
C CYS A 84 4.75 29.30 -27.08
N CYS A 85 5.72 28.70 -26.39
CA CYS A 85 5.72 27.27 -26.11
C CYS A 85 4.60 26.89 -25.11
N PRO A 86 3.85 25.78 -25.34
CA PRO A 86 2.82 25.33 -24.41
C PRO A 86 3.40 24.73 -23.13
N ASN A 87 2.51 24.41 -22.18
CA ASN A 87 2.88 23.58 -21.04
C ASN A 87 3.16 22.14 -21.46
N PHE A 88 4.16 21.53 -20.83
CA PHE A 88 4.49 20.12 -20.99
C PHE A 88 4.10 19.31 -19.76
N TYR A 89 3.79 18.03 -19.99
CA TYR A 89 3.39 17.11 -18.94
C TYR A 89 4.04 15.74 -19.17
N THR A 90 4.50 15.10 -18.09
CA THR A 90 4.85 13.68 -18.14
C THR A 90 3.61 12.82 -17.88
N TYR A 91 3.45 11.74 -18.62
CA TYR A 91 2.40 10.75 -18.40
C TYR A 91 3.03 9.41 -18.01
N GLY A 92 2.58 8.82 -16.90
CA GLY A 92 3.01 7.47 -16.54
C GLY A 92 2.37 6.40 -17.43
N ARG A 93 3.08 5.30 -17.67
CA ARG A 93 2.60 4.19 -18.50
C ARG A 93 1.67 3.26 -17.73
N LEU A 94 0.57 2.86 -18.38
CA LEU A 94 -0.32 1.85 -17.82
C LEU A 94 0.40 0.48 -17.74
N PRO A 95 0.16 -0.32 -16.68
CA PRO A 95 0.70 -1.66 -16.54
C PRO A 95 0.03 -2.63 -17.50
N MET A 96 0.60 -2.74 -18.71
CA MET A 96 0.16 -3.65 -19.76
C MET A 96 0.94 -4.97 -19.72
N TRP A 97 1.05 -5.58 -18.54
CA TRP A 97 1.70 -6.87 -18.39
C TRP A 97 0.88 -7.99 -19.01
N THR A 98 1.56 -8.86 -19.75
CA THR A 98 1.04 -10.16 -20.19
C THR A 98 1.58 -11.25 -19.27
N GLU A 99 0.92 -12.40 -19.26
CA GLU A 99 1.33 -13.59 -18.52
C GLU A 99 2.80 -13.95 -18.86
N GLU A 100 3.15 -13.91 -20.15
CA GLU A 100 4.50 -14.19 -20.65
C GLU A 100 5.51 -13.13 -20.20
N SER A 101 5.21 -11.85 -20.41
CA SER A 101 6.15 -10.76 -20.07
C SER A 101 6.36 -10.64 -18.55
N MET A 102 5.32 -10.87 -17.76
CA MET A 102 5.42 -10.91 -16.30
C MET A 102 6.28 -12.10 -15.84
N ALA A 103 6.03 -13.30 -16.36
CA ALA A 103 6.80 -14.48 -16.00
C ALA A 103 8.28 -14.34 -16.35
N GLN A 104 8.58 -13.83 -17.55
CA GLN A 104 9.93 -13.55 -17.98
C GLN A 104 10.60 -12.51 -17.07
N ARG A 105 9.90 -11.41 -16.74
CA ARG A 105 10.45 -10.35 -15.88
C ARG A 105 10.73 -10.84 -14.46
N ILE A 106 9.83 -11.62 -13.86
CA ILE A 106 10.05 -12.20 -12.53
C ILE A 106 11.25 -13.15 -12.56
N LYS A 107 11.39 -13.98 -13.60
CA LYS A 107 12.51 -14.91 -13.76
C LYS A 107 13.85 -14.17 -13.84
N GLU A 108 13.92 -13.09 -14.62
CA GLU A 108 15.11 -12.23 -14.70
C GLU A 108 15.49 -11.66 -13.33
N LEU A 109 14.54 -11.04 -12.61
CA LEU A 109 14.83 -10.44 -11.31
C LEU A 109 15.19 -11.49 -10.24
N ARG A 110 14.58 -12.67 -10.29
CA ARG A 110 14.98 -13.81 -9.43
C ARG A 110 16.42 -14.25 -9.71
N SER A 111 16.84 -14.31 -10.98
CA SER A 111 18.23 -14.60 -11.34
C SER A 111 19.23 -13.55 -10.80
N MET A 112 18.74 -12.35 -10.48
CA MET A 112 19.53 -11.27 -9.87
C MET A 112 19.43 -11.23 -8.33
N GLY A 113 18.80 -12.22 -7.71
CA GLY A 113 18.72 -12.37 -6.25
C GLY A 113 17.44 -11.86 -5.60
N MET A 114 16.41 -11.49 -6.38
CA MET A 114 15.07 -11.24 -5.83
C MET A 114 14.53 -12.54 -5.22
N LYS A 115 14.21 -12.51 -3.93
CA LYS A 115 13.68 -13.66 -3.18
C LYS A 115 12.16 -13.64 -3.14
N ASN A 116 11.58 -12.50 -2.80
CA ASN A 116 10.14 -12.36 -2.62
C ASN A 116 9.55 -11.44 -3.68
N VAL A 117 8.40 -11.85 -4.22
CA VAL A 117 7.65 -11.15 -5.24
C VAL A 117 6.30 -10.77 -4.66
N TYR A 118 5.96 -9.50 -4.81
CA TYR A 118 4.71 -8.94 -4.33
C TYR A 118 3.98 -8.35 -5.51
N PHE A 119 2.66 -8.50 -5.54
CA PHE A 119 1.81 -7.78 -6.48
C PHE A 119 0.94 -6.77 -5.73
N LYS A 120 0.63 -5.65 -6.37
CA LYS A 120 -0.41 -4.72 -5.91
C LYS A 120 -1.46 -4.52 -6.99
N MET A 121 -2.69 -4.89 -6.69
CA MET A 121 -3.83 -4.78 -7.60
C MET A 121 -4.92 -3.89 -7.00
N ALA A 122 -5.73 -3.28 -7.86
CA ALA A 122 -6.90 -2.51 -7.45
C ALA A 122 -8.18 -3.17 -7.94
N GLY A 123 -9.27 -3.00 -7.19
CA GLY A 123 -10.56 -3.58 -7.55
C GLY A 123 -11.31 -2.73 -8.56
N PHE A 124 -10.87 -2.63 -9.82
CA PHE A 124 -11.64 -1.95 -10.86
C PHE A 124 -12.53 -2.91 -11.65
N ASP A 125 -12.03 -4.12 -11.94
CA ASP A 125 -12.74 -5.15 -12.67
C ASP A 125 -12.43 -6.52 -12.03
N PRO A 126 -13.45 -7.31 -11.62
CA PRO A 126 -13.27 -8.67 -11.12
C PRO A 126 -12.46 -9.58 -12.05
N ALA A 127 -12.61 -9.44 -13.38
CA ALA A 127 -11.88 -10.28 -14.34
C ALA A 127 -10.37 -10.00 -14.29
N ASP A 128 -9.98 -8.73 -14.15
CA ASP A 128 -8.57 -8.36 -14.00
C ASP A 128 -8.02 -8.79 -12.63
N VAL A 129 -8.83 -8.75 -11.57
CA VAL A 129 -8.47 -9.28 -10.24
C VAL A 129 -8.16 -10.77 -10.32
N GLU A 130 -9.04 -11.55 -10.93
CA GLU A 130 -8.84 -12.99 -11.15
C GLU A 130 -7.61 -13.28 -12.01
N ARG A 131 -7.41 -12.51 -13.09
CA ARG A 131 -6.26 -12.65 -13.98
C ARG A 131 -4.94 -12.41 -13.22
N VAL A 132 -4.87 -11.39 -12.37
CA VAL A 132 -3.68 -11.11 -11.55
C VAL A 132 -3.44 -12.21 -10.51
N ILE A 133 -4.49 -12.76 -9.88
CA ILE A 133 -4.36 -13.90 -8.97
C ILE A 133 -3.79 -15.11 -9.70
N ASN A 134 -4.30 -15.45 -10.88
CA ASN A 134 -3.77 -16.55 -11.68
C ASN A 134 -2.31 -16.31 -12.08
N MET A 135 -1.95 -15.10 -12.54
CA MET A 135 -0.55 -14.75 -12.79
C MET A 135 0.33 -14.94 -11.56
N ALA A 136 -0.17 -14.59 -10.37
CA ALA A 136 0.54 -14.72 -9.12
C ALA A 136 0.78 -16.19 -8.74
N VAL A 137 -0.25 -17.03 -8.87
CA VAL A 137 -0.16 -18.48 -8.64
C VAL A 137 0.86 -19.13 -9.57
N GLU A 138 0.77 -18.89 -10.88
CA GLU A 138 1.67 -19.49 -11.86
C GLU A 138 3.14 -19.03 -11.67
N ASN A 139 3.34 -17.83 -11.14
CA ASN A 139 4.67 -17.28 -10.88
C ASN A 139 5.18 -17.47 -9.45
N LYS A 140 4.44 -18.17 -8.59
CA LYS A 140 4.78 -18.34 -7.16
C LYS A 140 5.07 -17.01 -6.48
N VAL A 141 4.21 -16.03 -6.69
CA VAL A 141 4.24 -14.75 -5.98
C VAL A 141 3.98 -15.01 -4.50
N ASP A 142 4.63 -14.26 -3.62
CA ASP A 142 4.53 -14.49 -2.17
C ASP A 142 3.26 -13.86 -1.61
N MET A 143 2.88 -12.68 -2.12
CA MET A 143 1.75 -11.94 -1.60
C MET A 143 1.14 -10.99 -2.64
N ILE A 144 -0.18 -10.84 -2.60
CA ILE A 144 -0.91 -9.82 -3.36
C ILE A 144 -1.60 -8.87 -2.38
N THR A 145 -1.37 -7.57 -2.56
CA THR A 145 -2.12 -6.51 -1.89
C THR A 145 -3.25 -6.01 -2.81
N PHE A 146 -4.50 -6.13 -2.36
CA PHE A 146 -5.68 -5.59 -3.04
C PHE A 146 -6.11 -4.26 -2.43
N ASP A 147 -6.08 -3.21 -3.24
CA ASP A 147 -6.36 -1.83 -2.85
C ASP A 147 -7.76 -1.43 -3.32
N GLY A 148 -8.72 -1.44 -2.39
CA GLY A 148 -10.10 -1.02 -2.63
C GLY A 148 -10.30 0.50 -2.62
N ALA A 149 -11.53 0.93 -2.89
CA ALA A 149 -11.91 2.33 -2.76
C ALA A 149 -11.68 2.85 -1.33
N GLY A 150 -11.35 4.14 -1.21
CA GLY A 150 -10.88 4.74 0.06
C GLY A 150 -9.37 4.67 0.27
N GLY A 151 -8.65 4.00 -0.65
CA GLY A 151 -7.20 4.04 -0.76
C GLY A 151 -6.62 5.46 -0.90
N GLY A 152 -5.36 5.60 -0.50
CA GLY A 152 -4.68 6.89 -0.47
C GLY A 152 -4.04 7.32 -1.79
N SER A 153 -4.00 8.63 -2.03
CA SER A 153 -3.24 9.21 -3.14
C SER A 153 -2.80 10.64 -2.86
N GLY A 154 -1.60 10.99 -3.35
CA GLY A 154 -1.09 12.37 -3.37
C GLY A 154 -1.57 13.18 -4.58
N TYR A 155 -2.03 12.50 -5.64
CA TYR A 155 -2.59 13.14 -6.83
C TYR A 155 -3.54 12.19 -7.55
N SER A 156 -4.84 12.50 -7.62
CA SER A 156 -5.85 11.73 -8.37
C SER A 156 -7.06 12.59 -8.70
N PRO A 157 -7.78 12.33 -9.81
CA PRO A 157 -9.05 12.99 -10.06
C PRO A 157 -10.08 12.61 -8.99
N SER A 158 -10.72 13.60 -8.38
CA SER A 158 -11.59 13.40 -7.20
C SER A 158 -12.73 12.42 -7.43
N LYS A 159 -13.30 12.40 -8.66
CA LYS A 159 -14.38 11.47 -9.01
C LYS A 159 -13.92 10.02 -9.08
N MET A 160 -12.73 9.76 -9.63
CA MET A 160 -12.17 8.39 -9.66
C MET A 160 -11.96 7.84 -8.25
N MET A 161 -11.46 8.69 -7.34
CA MET A 161 -11.20 8.29 -5.95
C MET A 161 -12.47 7.85 -5.21
N ASN A 162 -13.62 8.42 -5.57
CA ASN A 162 -14.87 8.24 -4.85
C ASN A 162 -15.77 7.18 -5.47
N GLU A 163 -15.70 6.96 -6.78
CA GLU A 163 -16.80 6.31 -7.52
C GLU A 163 -16.36 5.13 -8.40
N TRP A 164 -15.07 4.87 -8.62
CA TRP A 164 -14.64 3.97 -9.71
C TRP A 164 -14.05 2.63 -9.27
N SER A 165 -13.36 2.56 -8.13
CA SER A 165 -12.93 1.26 -7.59
C SER A 165 -14.05 0.66 -6.75
N LEU A 166 -14.12 -0.67 -6.71
CA LEU A 166 -14.97 -1.41 -5.79
C LEU A 166 -14.70 -0.96 -4.35
N PRO A 167 -15.76 -0.73 -3.55
CA PRO A 167 -15.62 -0.61 -2.10
C PRO A 167 -14.84 -1.81 -1.55
N THR A 168 -13.95 -1.58 -0.58
CA THR A 168 -13.02 -2.61 -0.09
C THR A 168 -13.72 -3.90 0.32
N ILE A 169 -14.90 -3.82 0.96
CA ILE A 169 -15.70 -4.98 1.37
C ILE A 169 -16.21 -5.83 0.19
N MET A 170 -16.54 -5.18 -0.93
CA MET A 170 -16.99 -5.84 -2.15
C MET A 170 -15.80 -6.48 -2.87
N LEU A 171 -14.67 -5.79 -2.93
CA LEU A 171 -13.43 -6.34 -3.49
C LEU A 171 -12.96 -7.57 -2.71
N GLU A 172 -13.03 -7.50 -1.38
CA GLU A 172 -12.65 -8.61 -0.50
C GLU A 172 -13.50 -9.86 -0.77
N SER A 173 -14.82 -9.69 -0.96
CA SER A 173 -15.71 -10.80 -1.33
C SER A 173 -15.32 -11.41 -2.68
N VAL A 174 -15.06 -10.58 -3.69
CA VAL A 174 -14.57 -11.04 -5.01
C VAL A 174 -13.26 -11.84 -4.88
N VAL A 175 -12.30 -11.33 -4.10
CA VAL A 175 -11.02 -12.01 -3.88
C VAL A 175 -11.21 -13.35 -3.19
N ALA A 176 -12.03 -13.41 -2.14
CA ALA A 176 -12.30 -14.64 -1.40
C ALA A 176 -12.97 -15.71 -2.29
N ASP A 177 -13.95 -15.33 -3.11
CA ASP A 177 -14.63 -16.26 -4.01
C ASP A 177 -13.70 -16.86 -5.08
N ILE A 178 -12.81 -16.03 -5.63
CA ILE A 178 -11.76 -16.48 -6.57
C ILE A 178 -10.79 -17.43 -5.86
N CYS A 179 -10.36 -17.08 -4.64
CA CYS A 179 -9.46 -17.93 -3.84
C CYS A 179 -10.08 -19.30 -3.54
N ALA A 180 -11.33 -19.34 -3.09
CA ALA A 180 -12.06 -20.57 -2.83
C ALA A 180 -12.19 -21.44 -4.08
N THR A 181 -12.38 -20.83 -5.25
CA THR A 181 -12.44 -21.55 -6.54
C THR A 181 -11.09 -22.17 -6.89
N LEU A 182 -10.00 -21.43 -6.74
CA LEU A 182 -8.64 -21.90 -7.02
C LEU A 182 -8.15 -22.95 -6.02
N GLU A 183 -8.51 -22.82 -4.74
CA GLU A 183 -8.20 -23.82 -3.72
C GLU A 183 -8.90 -25.16 -4.02
N LYS A 184 -10.16 -25.15 -4.45
CA LYS A 184 -10.87 -26.37 -4.91
C LYS A 184 -10.20 -27.03 -6.12
N GLN A 185 -9.45 -26.28 -6.91
CA GLN A 185 -8.63 -26.80 -8.01
C GLN A 185 -7.25 -27.31 -7.54
N GLY A 186 -6.95 -27.26 -6.24
CA GLY A 186 -5.68 -27.68 -5.65
C GLY A 186 -4.52 -26.71 -5.91
N LYS A 187 -4.81 -25.44 -6.26
CA LYS A 187 -3.78 -24.42 -6.47
C LYS A 187 -3.24 -23.92 -5.13
N THR A 188 -1.93 -23.72 -5.04
CA THR A 188 -1.30 -23.03 -3.90
C THR A 188 -1.43 -21.53 -4.10
N LEU A 189 -2.13 -20.86 -3.18
CA LEU A 189 -2.39 -19.43 -3.24
C LEU A 189 -1.23 -18.61 -2.64
N PRO A 190 -0.95 -17.40 -3.16
CA PRO A 190 -0.14 -16.42 -2.45
C PRO A 190 -0.89 -15.91 -1.20
N ALA A 191 -0.18 -15.26 -0.28
CA ALA A 191 -0.85 -14.54 0.80
C ALA A 191 -1.67 -13.38 0.22
N MET A 192 -2.93 -13.25 0.63
CA MET A 192 -3.80 -12.15 0.21
C MET A 192 -3.90 -11.11 1.31
N VAL A 193 -3.73 -9.85 0.92
CA VAL A 193 -3.75 -8.71 1.83
C VAL A 193 -4.72 -7.67 1.33
N MET A 194 -5.60 -7.20 2.21
CA MET A 194 -6.54 -6.13 1.88
C MET A 194 -6.01 -4.76 2.33
N THR A 195 -6.19 -3.73 1.51
CA THR A 195 -5.97 -2.33 1.89
C THR A 195 -7.06 -1.45 1.26
N GLY A 196 -7.18 -0.21 1.74
CA GLY A 196 -8.22 0.72 1.30
C GLY A 196 -9.03 1.27 2.46
N GLY A 197 -8.53 2.34 3.08
CA GLY A 197 -9.26 3.11 4.10
C GLY A 197 -9.24 2.57 5.53
N PHE A 198 -8.57 1.43 5.80
CA PHE A 198 -8.47 0.86 7.15
C PHE A 198 -7.73 1.78 8.13
N ILE A 199 -8.35 2.06 9.28
CA ILE A 199 -7.81 2.95 10.33
C ILE A 199 -7.99 2.43 11.76
N SER A 200 -8.93 1.51 12.01
CA SER A 200 -9.24 1.04 13.36
C SER A 200 -9.24 -0.49 13.47
N GLU A 201 -8.99 -0.98 14.68
CA GLU A 201 -8.91 -2.39 15.05
C GLU A 201 -10.15 -3.18 14.63
N ASP A 202 -11.33 -2.58 14.70
CA ASP A 202 -12.58 -3.26 14.36
C ASP A 202 -12.69 -3.47 12.85
N GLN A 203 -12.19 -2.53 12.03
CA GLN A 203 -12.16 -2.70 10.58
C GLN A 203 -11.14 -3.76 10.17
N VAL A 204 -9.98 -3.79 10.82
CA VAL A 204 -8.96 -4.84 10.60
C VAL A 204 -9.53 -6.21 10.94
N PHE A 205 -10.16 -6.35 12.12
CA PHE A 205 -10.81 -7.59 12.53
C PHE A 205 -11.90 -8.02 11.53
N LYS A 206 -12.76 -7.08 11.12
CA LYS A 206 -13.85 -7.37 10.17
C LYS A 206 -13.37 -7.84 8.81
N SER A 207 -12.31 -7.23 8.27
CA SER A 207 -11.70 -7.68 7.01
C SER A 207 -11.15 -9.10 7.16
N LEU A 208 -10.31 -9.35 8.17
CA LEU A 208 -9.76 -10.69 8.40
C LEU A 208 -10.84 -11.78 8.55
N ALA A 209 -11.93 -11.47 9.25
CA ALA A 209 -13.08 -12.37 9.39
C ALA A 209 -13.85 -12.54 8.07
N LEU A 210 -14.14 -11.46 7.33
CA LEU A 210 -14.82 -11.53 6.02
C LEU A 210 -14.03 -12.34 5.00
N GLY A 211 -12.71 -12.25 5.08
CA GLY A 211 -11.76 -12.96 4.24
C GLY A 211 -11.76 -14.47 4.42
N ASP A 212 -12.43 -15.01 5.44
CA ASP A 212 -12.71 -16.45 5.62
C ASP A 212 -11.45 -17.34 5.52
N GLY A 213 -10.36 -16.90 6.17
CA GLY A 213 -9.05 -17.57 6.10
C GLY A 213 -8.23 -17.31 4.83
N PHE A 214 -8.84 -16.79 3.75
CA PHE A 214 -8.15 -16.42 2.51
C PHE A 214 -7.41 -15.08 2.59
N ILE A 215 -7.81 -14.18 3.48
CA ILE A 215 -7.12 -12.91 3.74
C ILE A 215 -6.29 -13.02 5.01
N GLN A 216 -4.95 -12.90 4.90
CA GLN A 216 -4.05 -13.11 6.05
C GLN A 216 -3.54 -11.83 6.69
N ALA A 217 -3.67 -10.67 6.03
CA ALA A 217 -3.27 -9.39 6.61
C ALA A 217 -4.04 -8.20 6.02
N VAL A 218 -3.94 -7.07 6.73
CA VAL A 218 -4.51 -5.79 6.32
C VAL A 218 -3.40 -4.74 6.24
N GLY A 219 -3.27 -4.10 5.08
CA GLY A 219 -2.29 -3.04 4.82
C GLY A 219 -2.77 -1.67 5.31
N ILE A 220 -1.97 -1.02 6.15
CA ILE A 220 -2.34 0.26 6.79
C ILE A 220 -1.29 1.32 6.46
N CYS A 221 -1.72 2.38 5.80
CA CYS A 221 -0.82 3.45 5.34
C CYS A 221 -1.19 4.81 5.93
N ARG A 222 -2.32 5.41 5.51
CA ARG A 222 -2.72 6.77 5.93
C ARG A 222 -2.84 6.92 7.45
N GLY A 223 -3.43 5.95 8.16
CA GLY A 223 -3.54 5.98 9.62
C GLY A 223 -2.17 6.00 10.30
N ALA A 224 -1.23 5.17 9.83
CA ALA A 224 0.14 5.16 10.35
C ALA A 224 0.89 6.47 10.02
N MET A 225 0.74 7.02 8.81
CA MET A 225 1.30 8.32 8.47
C MET A 225 0.74 9.45 9.34
N ALA A 226 -0.57 9.45 9.58
CA ALA A 226 -1.20 10.43 10.47
C ALA A 226 -0.67 10.31 11.91
N ALA A 227 -0.51 9.09 12.43
CA ALA A 227 0.10 8.86 13.72
C ALA A 227 1.56 9.37 13.80
N ALA A 228 2.34 9.16 12.73
CA ALA A 228 3.71 9.66 12.64
C ALA A 228 3.77 11.20 12.67
N MET A 229 2.94 11.84 11.84
CA MET A 229 2.89 13.31 11.74
C MET A 229 2.38 13.94 13.04
N THR A 230 1.31 13.39 13.62
CA THR A 230 0.77 13.86 14.89
C THR A 230 1.78 13.66 16.02
N GLY A 231 2.40 12.48 16.12
CA GLY A 231 3.42 12.20 17.13
C GLY A 231 4.63 13.15 17.01
N LYS A 232 5.08 13.44 15.79
CA LYS A 232 6.12 14.45 15.55
C LYS A 232 5.67 15.83 16.06
N ASN A 233 4.52 16.32 15.60
CA ASN A 233 4.04 17.67 15.93
C ASN A 233 3.81 17.86 17.44
N VAL A 234 3.18 16.88 18.11
CA VAL A 234 2.96 16.92 19.56
C VAL A 234 4.29 16.88 20.30
N GLY A 235 5.23 16.03 19.88
CA GLY A 235 6.56 15.96 20.47
C GLY A 235 7.37 17.24 20.33
N ASP A 236 7.31 17.90 19.17
CA ASP A 236 7.98 19.18 18.92
C ASP A 236 7.39 20.30 19.80
N GLU A 237 6.06 20.34 19.97
CA GLU A 237 5.40 21.33 20.86
C GLU A 237 5.74 21.10 22.34
N ILE A 238 5.80 19.85 22.81
CA ILE A 238 6.25 19.51 24.17
C ILE A 238 7.70 19.97 24.38
N LYS A 239 8.60 19.72 23.42
CA LYS A 239 9.99 20.19 23.48
C LYS A 239 10.10 21.71 23.49
N ALA A 240 9.13 22.41 22.88
CA ALA A 240 9.01 23.86 22.91
C ALA A 240 8.35 24.40 24.21
N GLY A 241 8.08 23.53 25.19
CA GLY A 241 7.46 23.90 26.47
C GLY A 241 5.96 24.15 26.39
N ARG A 242 5.29 23.71 25.33
CA ARG A 242 3.86 23.92 25.08
C ARG A 242 3.14 22.60 24.81
N THR A 243 2.75 21.88 25.86
CA THR A 243 1.91 20.68 25.65
C THR A 243 0.55 21.09 25.10
N PRO A 244 0.10 20.55 23.94
CA PRO A 244 -1.21 20.88 23.40
C PRO A 244 -2.33 20.48 24.36
N GLU A 245 -3.39 21.28 24.45
CA GLU A 245 -4.48 21.17 25.43
C GLU A 245 -5.06 19.74 25.55
N LEU A 246 -5.29 19.08 24.41
CA LEU A 246 -5.81 17.71 24.35
C LEU A 246 -4.96 16.70 25.13
N PHE A 247 -3.64 16.95 25.26
CA PHE A 247 -2.67 16.05 25.87
C PHE A 247 -2.22 16.46 27.28
N GLN A 248 -2.55 17.68 27.75
CA GLN A 248 -2.13 18.17 29.07
C GLN A 248 -2.59 17.28 30.22
N LYS A 249 -3.76 16.65 30.08
CA LYS A 249 -4.28 15.67 31.06
C LYS A 249 -3.39 14.43 31.24
N PHE A 250 -2.47 14.18 30.31
CA PHE A 250 -1.54 13.05 30.39
C PHE A 250 -0.18 13.45 30.98
N GLY A 251 0.19 14.73 30.95
CA GLY A 251 1.43 15.27 31.49
C GLY A 251 2.03 16.35 30.60
N ASN A 252 3.28 16.73 30.87
CA ASN A 252 3.98 17.79 30.13
C ASN A 252 5.35 17.36 29.59
N THR A 253 5.70 16.08 29.72
CA THR A 253 6.94 15.51 29.20
C THR A 253 6.65 14.45 28.13
N ILE A 254 7.68 14.10 27.35
CA ILE A 254 7.57 13.04 26.34
C ILE A 254 7.19 11.70 26.98
N ASP A 255 7.80 11.33 28.10
CA ASP A 255 7.51 10.09 28.82
C ASP A 255 6.07 10.00 29.32
N GLU A 256 5.50 11.11 29.80
CA GLU A 256 4.13 11.14 30.30
C GLU A 256 3.09 11.09 29.18
N VAL A 257 3.33 11.82 28.09
CA VAL A 257 2.38 11.93 26.97
C VAL A 257 2.45 10.71 26.04
N PHE A 258 3.65 10.19 25.78
CA PHE A 258 3.86 9.03 24.91
C PHE A 258 4.00 7.74 25.73
N ARG A 259 2.90 7.26 26.30
CA ARG A 259 2.89 6.12 27.25
C ARG A 259 3.62 4.87 26.76
N ASP A 260 3.45 4.50 25.49
CA ASP A 260 4.07 3.30 24.92
C ASP A 260 5.59 3.46 24.71
N LEU A 261 6.18 4.63 24.99
CA LEU A 261 7.63 4.76 25.13
C LEU A 261 8.17 3.86 26.25
N ALA A 262 7.39 3.61 27.31
CA ALA A 262 7.76 2.65 28.35
C ALA A 262 7.92 1.22 27.78
N ASP A 263 7.01 0.79 26.90
CA ASP A 263 7.09 -0.51 26.24
C ASP A 263 8.33 -0.57 25.33
N LEU A 264 8.59 0.51 24.58
CA LEU A 264 9.79 0.63 23.75
C LEU A 264 11.08 0.59 24.58
N LYS A 265 11.12 1.24 25.75
CA LYS A 265 12.23 1.15 26.71
C LYS A 265 12.41 -0.28 27.24
N GLY A 266 11.32 -1.03 27.43
CA GLY A 266 11.36 -2.45 27.78
C GLY A 266 12.00 -3.33 26.69
N ILE A 267 11.88 -2.95 25.42
CA ILE A 267 12.40 -3.71 24.27
C ILE A 267 13.83 -3.29 23.90
N TYR A 268 14.10 -1.98 23.83
CA TYR A 268 15.33 -1.37 23.30
C TYR A 268 16.21 -0.71 24.38
N GLY A 269 15.78 -0.74 25.65
CA GLY A 269 16.50 -0.06 26.73
C GLY A 269 16.51 1.46 26.58
N LYS A 270 17.60 2.10 27.05
CA LYS A 270 17.74 3.56 26.99
C LYS A 270 17.80 4.14 25.57
N GLU A 271 18.11 3.33 24.57
CA GLU A 271 18.15 3.80 23.18
C GLU A 271 16.80 4.36 22.70
N ALA A 272 15.69 3.81 23.23
CA ALA A 272 14.34 4.28 22.91
C ALA A 272 14.11 5.77 23.23
N GLU A 273 14.87 6.35 24.18
CA GLU A 273 14.80 7.78 24.52
C GLU A 273 15.22 8.69 23.35
N ASN A 274 16.00 8.15 22.41
CA ASN A 274 16.46 8.88 21.23
C ASN A 274 15.52 8.70 20.02
N PHE A 275 14.47 7.88 20.13
CA PHE A 275 13.55 7.68 19.02
C PHE A 275 12.76 8.95 18.72
N SER A 276 12.49 9.19 17.44
CA SER A 276 11.61 10.29 17.06
C SER A 276 10.20 10.05 17.62
N THR A 277 9.55 11.10 18.10
CA THR A 277 8.18 11.02 18.61
C THR A 277 7.17 10.61 17.53
N GLY A 278 7.50 10.84 16.27
CA GLY A 278 6.74 10.28 15.15
C GLY A 278 6.82 8.75 15.09
N ALA A 279 8.00 8.16 15.26
CA ALA A 279 8.15 6.70 15.31
C ALA A 279 7.45 6.09 16.52
N ILE A 280 7.53 6.74 17.68
CA ILE A 280 6.79 6.33 18.88
C ILE A 280 5.27 6.39 18.60
N GLY A 281 4.79 7.45 17.94
CA GLY A 281 3.38 7.57 17.54
C GLY A 281 2.91 6.44 16.62
N VAL A 282 3.72 6.05 15.63
CA VAL A 282 3.43 4.89 14.76
C VAL A 282 3.38 3.60 15.57
N PHE A 283 4.35 3.39 16.46
CA PHE A 283 4.37 2.22 17.34
C PHE A 283 3.09 2.14 18.18
N SER A 284 2.71 3.23 18.85
CA SER A 284 1.49 3.26 19.67
C SER A 284 0.24 2.98 18.87
N TYR A 285 0.14 3.56 17.66
CA TYR A 285 -1.00 3.33 16.78
C TYR A 285 -1.09 1.86 16.35
N LEU A 286 0.01 1.25 15.89
CA LEU A 286 0.02 -0.16 15.50
C LEU A 286 -0.20 -1.08 16.71
N ASN A 287 0.31 -0.72 17.90
CA ASN A 287 0.09 -1.46 19.14
C ASN A 287 -1.39 -1.44 19.54
N LYS A 288 -2.06 -0.28 19.44
CA LYS A 288 -3.53 -0.15 19.62
C LYS A 288 -4.28 -1.08 18.70
N LEU A 289 -3.95 -1.08 17.40
CA LEU A 289 -4.62 -1.95 16.42
C LEU A 289 -4.42 -3.43 16.74
N GLY A 290 -3.18 -3.84 17.01
CA GLY A 290 -2.86 -5.22 17.37
C GLY A 290 -3.54 -5.67 18.66
N SER A 291 -3.62 -4.78 19.66
CA SER A 291 -4.32 -5.06 20.92
C SER A 291 -5.82 -5.22 20.70
N GLY A 292 -6.45 -4.33 19.95
CA GLY A 292 -7.87 -4.41 19.62
C GLY A 292 -8.22 -5.66 18.80
N LEU A 293 -7.39 -6.00 17.80
CA LEU A 293 -7.56 -7.23 17.02
C LEU A 293 -7.54 -8.48 17.91
N ARG A 294 -6.57 -8.59 18.82
CA ARG A 294 -6.52 -9.69 19.80
C ARG A 294 -7.74 -9.71 20.71
N HIS A 295 -8.23 -8.55 21.13
CA HIS A 295 -9.41 -8.44 21.99
C HIS A 295 -10.67 -8.96 21.29
N PHE A 296 -10.90 -8.57 20.03
CA PHE A 296 -12.05 -9.03 19.24
C PHE A 296 -11.95 -10.51 18.85
N ALA A 297 -10.76 -11.01 18.53
CA ALA A 297 -10.56 -12.44 18.28
C ALA A 297 -10.82 -13.27 19.55
N ALA A 298 -10.33 -12.82 20.71
CA ALA A 298 -10.56 -13.48 22.00
C ALA A 298 -12.04 -13.49 22.40
N LEU A 299 -12.81 -12.45 22.09
CA LEU A 299 -14.27 -12.42 22.28
C LEU A 299 -14.96 -13.59 21.55
N ASN A 300 -14.44 -13.97 20.38
CA ASN A 300 -14.90 -15.10 19.58
C ASN A 300 -14.20 -16.42 19.91
N ARG A 301 -13.37 -16.45 20.97
CA ARG A 301 -12.58 -17.63 21.40
C ARG A 301 -11.62 -18.15 20.32
N LYS A 302 -11.16 -17.27 19.44
CA LYS A 302 -10.20 -17.56 18.37
C LYS A 302 -8.86 -16.91 18.73
N PHE A 303 -7.81 -17.72 18.79
CA PHE A 303 -6.48 -17.31 19.27
C PHE A 303 -5.40 -17.34 18.18
N ASP A 304 -5.80 -17.63 16.95
CA ASP A 304 -4.97 -17.57 15.75
C ASP A 304 -5.81 -16.93 14.63
N LEU A 305 -5.16 -16.15 13.75
CA LEU A 305 -5.83 -15.44 12.66
C LEU A 305 -6.48 -16.42 11.66
N GLN A 306 -5.90 -17.60 11.48
CA GLN A 306 -6.44 -18.61 10.56
C GLN A 306 -7.83 -19.12 10.96
N TYR A 307 -8.26 -18.90 12.21
CA TYR A 307 -9.58 -19.31 12.68
C TYR A 307 -10.64 -18.23 12.46
N LEU A 308 -10.27 -16.99 12.13
CA LEU A 308 -11.25 -15.93 11.88
C LEU A 308 -12.03 -16.26 10.59
N ASP A 309 -13.34 -16.16 10.67
CA ASP A 309 -14.24 -16.53 9.58
C ASP A 309 -15.50 -15.65 9.58
N ARG A 310 -16.33 -15.79 8.54
CA ARG A 310 -17.52 -14.95 8.36
C ARG A 310 -18.54 -15.09 9.50
N SER A 311 -18.49 -16.17 10.29
CA SER A 311 -19.39 -16.36 11.45
C SER A 311 -19.08 -15.42 12.63
N ASP A 312 -17.90 -14.79 12.63
CA ASP A 312 -17.54 -13.75 13.59
C ASP A 312 -18.21 -12.39 13.32
N LEU A 313 -18.96 -12.28 12.22
CA LEU A 313 -19.59 -11.05 11.76
C LEU A 313 -21.11 -11.11 11.90
N ILE A 314 -21.70 -9.98 12.28
CA ILE A 314 -23.15 -9.81 12.36
C ILE A 314 -23.57 -8.83 11.26
N PRO A 315 -24.36 -9.27 10.26
CA PRO A 315 -24.83 -8.37 9.21
C PRO A 315 -25.92 -7.44 9.77
N LEU A 316 -25.82 -6.15 9.45
CA LEU A 316 -26.81 -5.14 9.84
C LEU A 316 -27.85 -4.85 8.76
N THR A 317 -27.62 -5.33 7.53
CA THR A 317 -28.49 -5.13 6.38
C THR A 317 -28.62 -6.41 5.57
N TYR A 318 -29.66 -6.52 4.74
CA TYR A 318 -29.83 -7.66 3.83
C TYR A 318 -28.65 -7.81 2.89
N TYR A 319 -28.18 -6.73 2.27
CA TYR A 319 -27.00 -6.76 1.40
C TYR A 319 -25.73 -7.20 2.13
N ALA A 320 -25.55 -6.81 3.40
CA ALA A 320 -24.40 -7.30 4.18
C ALA A 320 -24.53 -8.80 4.49
N LYS A 321 -25.76 -9.28 4.71
CA LYS A 321 -26.03 -10.70 4.92
C LYS A 321 -25.71 -11.52 3.65
N ASP A 322 -26.11 -11.03 2.48
CA ASP A 322 -25.82 -11.68 1.19
C ASP A 322 -24.32 -11.83 0.91
N LEU A 323 -23.47 -10.97 1.49
CA LEU A 323 -22.00 -11.08 1.37
C LEU A 323 -21.38 -12.11 2.33
N LEU A 324 -22.10 -12.51 3.38
CA LEU A 324 -21.61 -13.47 4.37
C LEU A 324 -22.02 -14.91 4.07
N GLU A 325 -23.11 -15.10 3.32
CA GLU A 325 -23.62 -16.41 2.87
C GLU A 325 -22.90 -16.93 1.62
#